data_AF-A0A7J6RWB9-F1
#
_entry.id   AF-A0A7J6RWB9-F1
#
_cell.length_a   1.000
_cell.length_b   1.000
_cell.length_c   1.000
_cell.angle_alpha   90.00
_cell.angle_beta   90.00
_cell.angle_gamma   90.00
#
_symmetry.space_group_name_H-M   'P 1'
#
loop_
_entity.id
_entity.type
_entity.pdbx_description
1 polymer ?
#
loop_
_entity_poly.entity_id
_entity_poly.type
_entity_poly.pdbx_seq_one_letter_code
_entity_poly.pdbx_strand_id
1 'polypeptide(L)'
;LLPSAPQHTAQGSYAELSRYVPVRLSHDDRKLLNLLERALNVSEYTDRVDVYTLRQEKDNLIIDQLDEACSILSGMSVASHQRPPADFDHWYQRVFEVGRRYKMLNPERFRDNYGKLMYMLMDANKVRDRLQFELIKPIKTVRSEYGALGQPLEDLLLDSRLPLAVHPAHNKEEAEVRTAARDDIAARHGDKLKPDDLNGILDSLEEFEEFREHCSQPATRMKEYLQHYFSPIDETCG
;
A
#
# COMPACT_ATOMS: atom_id res chain seq x y z
N LEU A 1 21.78 17.17 -25.23
CA LEU A 1 21.18 18.04 -24.20
C LEU A 1 19.82 17.44 -23.87
N LEU A 2 19.77 16.61 -22.82
CA LEU A 2 18.53 15.98 -22.38
C LEU A 2 17.61 17.06 -21.79
N PRO A 3 16.28 16.95 -21.96
CA PRO A 3 15.34 17.93 -21.44
C PRO A 3 15.48 17.99 -19.91
N SER A 4 15.59 19.21 -19.40
CA SER A 4 15.55 19.51 -17.97
C SER A 4 14.25 19.01 -17.37
N ALA A 5 14.34 18.36 -16.20
CA ALA A 5 13.22 17.77 -15.49
C ALA A 5 12.07 18.77 -15.30
N PRO A 6 10.80 18.33 -15.40
CA PRO A 6 9.64 19.20 -15.27
C PRO A 6 9.67 19.94 -13.93
N GLN A 7 9.59 21.26 -13.99
CA GLN A 7 9.54 22.18 -12.85
C GLN A 7 8.14 22.14 -12.22
N HIS A 8 7.83 21.04 -11.53
CA HIS A 8 6.71 20.95 -10.59
C HIS A 8 7.13 20.10 -9.39
N THR A 9 8.21 20.50 -8.70
CA THR A 9 8.74 19.80 -7.52
C THR A 9 8.53 20.64 -6.26
N ALA A 10 7.28 20.81 -5.87
CA ALA A 10 6.94 20.76 -4.45
C ALA A 10 6.42 19.30 -4.27
N GLN A 11 7.06 18.36 -3.56
CA GLN A 11 7.34 18.36 -2.12
C GLN A 11 8.09 17.07 -1.73
N GLY A 12 9.11 17.19 -0.87
CA GLY A 12 9.77 16.08 -0.16
C GLY A 12 10.93 15.43 -0.91
N SER A 13 12.03 15.18 -0.21
CA SER A 13 13.07 14.28 -0.73
C SER A 13 12.48 12.87 -0.84
N TYR A 14 12.81 12.11 -1.90
CA TYR A 14 12.43 10.68 -1.97
C TYR A 14 12.93 9.89 -0.75
N ALA A 15 13.98 10.36 -0.07
CA ALA A 15 14.43 9.83 1.21
C ALA A 15 13.33 9.88 2.29
N GLU A 16 12.59 10.99 2.38
CA GLU A 16 11.48 11.15 3.32
C GLU A 16 10.24 10.37 2.84
N LEU A 17 9.91 10.47 1.55
CA LEU A 17 8.76 9.78 0.97
C LEU A 17 8.85 8.26 1.12
N SER A 18 10.05 7.68 1.00
CA SER A 18 10.27 6.24 1.11
C SER A 18 9.74 5.62 2.42
N ARG A 19 9.60 6.43 3.48
CA ARG A 19 9.03 5.99 4.77
C ARG A 19 7.54 5.67 4.68
N TYR A 20 6.84 6.28 3.72
CA TYR A 20 5.39 6.22 3.58
C TYR A 20 4.95 5.52 2.29
N VAL A 21 5.81 5.42 1.28
CA VAL A 21 5.51 4.74 0.02
C VAL A 21 5.42 3.22 0.25
N PRO A 22 4.25 2.59 0.04
CA PRO A 22 4.11 1.14 0.14
C PRO A 22 4.90 0.45 -0.97
N VAL A 23 5.47 -0.73 -0.68
CA VAL A 23 6.13 -1.54 -1.71
C VAL A 23 5.08 -2.12 -2.65
N ARG A 24 5.39 -2.22 -3.93
CA ARG A 24 4.60 -2.93 -4.94
C ARG A 24 4.30 -4.37 -4.51
N LEU A 25 3.14 -4.90 -4.88
CA LEU A 25 2.81 -6.30 -4.60
C LEU A 25 3.63 -7.25 -5.48
N SER A 26 4.41 -8.11 -4.83
CA SER A 26 5.09 -9.23 -5.48
C SER A 26 4.10 -10.26 -6.02
N HIS A 27 4.57 -11.18 -6.86
CA HIS A 27 3.74 -12.26 -7.37
C HIS A 27 3.15 -13.13 -6.24
N ASP A 28 3.94 -13.39 -5.19
CA ASP A 28 3.45 -14.15 -4.04
C ASP A 28 2.47 -13.34 -3.18
N ASP A 29 2.67 -12.02 -3.05
CA ASP A 29 1.66 -11.18 -2.40
C ASP A 29 0.35 -11.17 -3.19
N ARG A 30 0.38 -11.19 -4.53
CA ARG A 30 -0.84 -11.29 -5.35
C ARG A 30 -1.57 -12.62 -5.13
N LYS A 31 -0.87 -13.72 -4.86
CA LYS A 31 -1.50 -14.99 -4.47
C LYS A 31 -2.20 -14.87 -3.12
N LEU A 32 -1.56 -14.26 -2.13
CA LEU A 32 -2.14 -14.03 -0.80
C LEU A 32 -3.32 -13.07 -0.87
N LEU A 33 -3.25 -12.03 -1.72
CA LEU A 33 -4.36 -11.13 -1.98
C LEU A 33 -5.55 -11.91 -2.52
N ASN A 34 -5.37 -12.69 -3.59
CA ASN A 34 -6.43 -13.51 -4.17
C ASN A 34 -7.06 -14.47 -3.14
N LEU A 35 -6.25 -15.06 -2.27
CA LEU A 35 -6.73 -15.88 -1.18
C LEU A 35 -7.61 -15.10 -0.21
N LEU A 36 -7.15 -13.91 0.20
CA LEU A 36 -7.89 -13.01 1.09
C LEU A 36 -9.21 -12.57 0.47
N GLU A 37 -9.22 -12.15 -0.80
CA GLU A 37 -10.46 -11.71 -1.45
C GLU A 37 -11.51 -12.84 -1.46
N ARG A 38 -11.08 -14.07 -1.74
CA ARG A 38 -11.96 -15.25 -1.75
C ARG A 38 -12.49 -15.56 -0.35
N ALA A 39 -11.64 -15.49 0.67
CA ALA A 39 -12.06 -15.74 2.05
C ALA A 39 -13.06 -14.67 2.54
N LEU A 40 -12.78 -13.39 2.26
CA LEU A 40 -13.69 -12.29 2.61
C LEU A 40 -15.02 -12.36 1.86
N ASN A 41 -15.02 -12.84 0.61
CA ASN A 41 -16.26 -13.04 -0.14
C ASN A 41 -17.18 -14.08 0.50
N VAL A 42 -16.63 -15.15 1.09
CA VAL A 42 -17.41 -16.23 1.71
C VAL A 42 -17.73 -15.94 3.19
N SER A 43 -16.95 -15.08 3.84
CA SER A 43 -17.16 -14.73 5.25
C SER A 43 -18.44 -13.90 5.44
N GLU A 44 -19.30 -14.32 6.37
CA GLU A 44 -20.50 -13.56 6.81
C GLU A 44 -20.21 -12.64 8.01
N TYR A 45 -18.94 -12.26 8.22
CA TYR A 45 -18.48 -11.58 9.45
C TYR A 45 -19.34 -10.37 9.83
N THR A 46 -19.50 -9.41 8.91
CA THR A 46 -20.26 -8.18 9.17
C THR A 46 -21.71 -8.48 9.48
N ASP A 47 -22.33 -9.41 8.74
CA ASP A 47 -23.73 -9.77 8.95
C ASP A 47 -23.94 -10.39 10.33
N ARG A 48 -23.00 -11.22 10.79
CA ARG A 48 -23.09 -11.86 12.11
C ARG A 48 -22.75 -10.91 13.25
N VAL A 49 -21.72 -10.08 13.12
CA VAL A 49 -21.24 -9.21 14.20
C VAL A 49 -22.08 -7.93 14.35
N ASP A 50 -22.67 -7.42 13.26
CA ASP A 50 -23.44 -6.16 13.28
C ASP A 50 -24.90 -6.36 13.72
N VAL A 51 -25.50 -7.53 13.50
CA VAL A 51 -26.92 -7.80 13.85
C VAL A 51 -27.13 -7.97 15.36
N TYR A 52 -26.14 -8.48 16.10
CA TYR A 52 -26.30 -8.74 17.54
C TYR A 52 -26.15 -7.46 18.39
N THR A 53 -27.29 -6.92 18.82
CA THR A 53 -27.40 -5.73 19.68
C THR A 53 -27.33 -6.04 21.18
N LEU A 54 -27.32 -7.31 21.58
CA LEU A 54 -27.28 -7.73 22.97
C LEU A 54 -25.83 -7.74 23.49
N ARG A 55 -25.49 -6.65 24.20
CA ARG A 55 -24.14 -6.22 24.62
C ARG A 55 -23.33 -7.20 25.49
N GLN A 56 -23.88 -8.30 25.97
CA GLN A 56 -23.19 -9.09 27.02
C GLN A 56 -22.20 -10.14 26.48
N GLU A 57 -22.27 -10.53 25.21
CA GLU A 57 -21.38 -11.57 24.64
C GLU A 57 -20.71 -11.18 23.32
N LYS A 58 -20.77 -9.89 22.93
CA LYS A 58 -20.26 -9.42 21.63
C LYS A 58 -18.78 -9.74 21.41
N ASP A 59 -17.96 -9.64 22.46
CA ASP A 59 -16.52 -9.92 22.34
C ASP A 59 -16.22 -11.41 22.12
N ASN A 60 -17.05 -12.32 22.65
CA ASN A 60 -16.92 -13.76 22.38
C ASN A 60 -17.29 -14.05 20.92
N LEU A 61 -18.41 -13.49 20.45
CA LEU A 61 -18.84 -13.61 19.07
C LEU A 61 -17.77 -13.09 18.09
N ILE A 62 -17.15 -11.95 18.40
CA ILE A 62 -16.03 -11.42 17.60
C ILE A 62 -14.90 -12.44 17.51
N ILE A 63 -14.47 -13.03 18.63
CA ILE A 63 -13.39 -14.02 18.65
C ILE A 63 -13.77 -15.24 17.81
N ASP A 64 -14.97 -15.79 18.00
CA ASP A 64 -15.47 -16.94 17.23
C ASP A 64 -15.49 -16.65 15.72
N GLN A 65 -15.91 -15.44 15.33
CA GLN A 65 -15.97 -15.02 13.93
C GLN A 65 -14.58 -14.75 13.32
N LEU A 66 -13.63 -14.25 14.11
CA LEU A 66 -12.24 -14.11 13.69
C LEU A 66 -11.57 -15.48 13.49
N ASP A 67 -11.83 -16.44 14.39
CA ASP A 67 -11.36 -17.81 14.29
C ASP A 67 -11.96 -18.53 13.07
N GLU A 68 -13.25 -18.33 12.80
CA GLU A 68 -13.91 -18.83 11.58
C GLU A 68 -13.25 -18.26 10.32
N ALA A 69 -12.98 -16.96 10.28
CA ALA A 69 -12.33 -16.33 9.13
C ALA A 69 -10.88 -16.82 8.93
N CYS A 70 -10.12 -16.99 10.01
CA CYS A 70 -8.77 -17.58 9.96
C CYS A 70 -8.81 -19.04 9.48
N SER A 71 -9.81 -19.81 9.92
CA SER A 71 -10.04 -21.18 9.48
C SER A 71 -10.37 -21.27 8.00
N ILE A 72 -11.22 -20.36 7.49
CA ILE A 72 -11.53 -20.25 6.06
C ILE A 72 -10.27 -19.94 5.25
N LEU A 73 -9.46 -18.95 5.68
CA LEU A 73 -8.21 -18.59 5.03
C LEU A 73 -7.25 -19.79 4.94
N SER A 74 -7.02 -20.48 6.06
CA SER A 74 -6.16 -21.65 6.13
C SER A 74 -6.67 -22.81 5.25
N GLY A 75 -7.98 -23.07 5.28
CA GLY A 75 -8.62 -24.07 4.43
C GLY A 75 -8.47 -23.76 2.94
N MET A 76 -8.71 -22.51 2.54
CA MET A 76 -8.54 -22.07 1.15
C MET A 76 -7.08 -22.13 0.69
N SER A 77 -6.13 -21.85 1.59
CA SER A 77 -4.69 -21.94 1.30
C SER A 77 -4.31 -23.36 0.93
N VAL A 78 -4.71 -24.33 1.77
CA VAL A 78 -4.48 -25.75 1.54
C VAL A 78 -5.16 -26.22 0.24
N ALA A 79 -6.41 -25.82 0.00
CA ALA A 79 -7.15 -26.16 -1.21
C ALA A 79 -6.50 -25.59 -2.49
N SER A 80 -5.80 -24.47 -2.37
CA SER A 80 -5.10 -23.81 -3.49
C SER A 80 -3.66 -24.31 -3.68
N HIS A 81 -3.28 -25.42 -3.02
CA HIS A 81 -1.91 -25.96 -2.98
C HIS A 81 -0.85 -24.97 -2.47
N GLN A 82 -1.28 -23.92 -1.77
CA GLN A 82 -0.41 -22.99 -1.06
C GLN A 82 -0.33 -23.50 0.37
N ARG A 83 0.62 -24.41 0.66
CA ARG A 83 0.73 -24.95 2.01
C ARG A 83 0.99 -23.79 2.97
N PRO A 84 0.10 -23.52 3.95
CA PRO A 84 0.37 -22.48 4.92
C PRO A 84 1.64 -22.86 5.70
N PRO A 85 2.45 -21.88 6.11
CA PRO A 85 3.64 -22.14 6.90
C PRO A 85 3.26 -22.73 8.26
N ALA A 86 4.25 -23.30 8.96
CA ALA A 86 4.04 -23.80 10.34
C ALA A 86 3.65 -22.67 11.32
N ASP A 87 4.01 -21.44 10.97
CA ASP A 87 3.77 -20.21 11.72
C ASP A 87 2.57 -19.46 11.12
N PHE A 88 1.38 -19.80 11.63
CA PHE A 88 0.12 -19.25 11.14
C PHE A 88 -0.05 -17.76 11.50
N ASP A 89 0.44 -17.35 12.67
CA ASP A 89 0.25 -15.99 13.18
C ASP A 89 0.88 -14.96 12.25
N HIS A 90 2.16 -15.15 11.94
CA HIS A 90 2.88 -14.27 11.00
C HIS A 90 2.34 -14.37 9.57
N TRP A 91 1.77 -15.53 9.21
CA TRP A 91 1.13 -15.69 7.91
C TRP A 91 -0.18 -14.90 7.79
N TYR A 92 -1.07 -14.98 8.79
CA TYR A 92 -2.30 -14.18 8.82
C TYR A 92 -1.98 -12.68 8.79
N GLN A 93 -1.00 -12.24 9.59
CA GLN A 93 -0.52 -10.85 9.56
C GLN A 93 -0.10 -10.42 8.15
N ARG A 94 0.65 -11.29 7.43
CA ARG A 94 1.08 -11.02 6.07
C ARG A 94 -0.11 -10.92 5.12
N VAL A 95 -1.06 -11.85 5.19
CA VAL A 95 -2.27 -11.84 4.36
C VAL A 95 -3.05 -10.54 4.55
N PHE A 96 -3.33 -10.16 5.80
CA PHE A 96 -4.08 -8.95 6.10
C PHE A 96 -3.32 -7.64 5.83
N GLU A 97 -1.98 -7.64 5.97
CA GLU A 97 -1.13 -6.52 5.52
C GLU A 97 -1.19 -6.35 4.00
N VAL A 98 -1.10 -7.43 3.24
CA VAL A 98 -1.20 -7.40 1.77
C VAL A 98 -2.53 -6.81 1.31
N GLY A 99 -3.65 -7.20 1.93
CA GLY A 99 -4.96 -6.63 1.61
C GLY A 99 -5.03 -5.12 1.84
N ARG A 100 -4.47 -4.64 2.96
CA ARG A 100 -4.39 -3.20 3.26
C ARG A 100 -3.47 -2.46 2.30
N ARG A 101 -2.29 -3.00 2.02
CA ARG A 101 -1.32 -2.41 1.08
C ARG A 101 -1.87 -2.35 -0.34
N TYR A 102 -2.57 -3.40 -0.80
CA TYR A 102 -3.22 -3.39 -2.10
C TYR A 102 -4.25 -2.27 -2.22
N LYS A 103 -5.09 -2.10 -1.19
CA LYS A 103 -6.08 -1.02 -1.16
C LYS A 103 -5.44 0.37 -1.17
N MET A 104 -4.32 0.56 -0.47
CA MET A 104 -3.57 1.83 -0.49
C MET A 104 -3.04 2.15 -1.89
N LEU A 105 -2.52 1.15 -2.61
CA LEU A 105 -2.01 1.31 -3.97
C LEU A 105 -3.13 1.44 -5.02
N ASN A 106 -4.33 0.90 -4.74
CA ASN A 106 -5.44 0.83 -5.69
C ASN A 106 -6.78 1.20 -5.01
N PRO A 107 -7.01 2.48 -4.66
CA PRO A 107 -8.20 2.88 -3.87
C PRO A 107 -9.53 2.59 -4.55
N GLU A 108 -9.56 2.55 -5.88
CA GLU A 108 -10.74 2.25 -6.67
C GLU A 108 -11.11 0.76 -6.66
N ARG A 109 -10.18 -0.12 -6.32
CA ARG A 109 -10.36 -1.58 -6.27
C ARG A 109 -10.73 -2.04 -4.86
N PHE A 110 -11.07 -3.33 -4.73
CA PHE A 110 -11.31 -3.99 -3.45
C PHE A 110 -12.43 -3.36 -2.60
N ARG A 111 -13.45 -2.74 -3.23
CA ARG A 111 -14.47 -1.93 -2.53
C ARG A 111 -15.32 -2.73 -1.55
N ASP A 112 -15.85 -3.87 -1.99
CA ASP A 112 -16.84 -4.63 -1.21
C ASP A 112 -16.19 -5.38 -0.04
N ASN A 113 -14.99 -5.91 -0.26
CA ASN A 113 -14.28 -6.74 0.72
C ASN A 113 -13.43 -5.93 1.70
N TYR A 114 -12.95 -4.74 1.32
CA TYR A 114 -12.09 -3.95 2.20
C TYR A 114 -12.81 -3.47 3.45
N GLY A 115 -14.09 -3.09 3.35
CA GLY A 115 -14.89 -2.70 4.52
C GLY A 115 -14.95 -3.81 5.56
N LYS A 116 -15.29 -5.04 5.12
CA LYS A 116 -15.31 -6.24 5.95
C LYS A 116 -13.95 -6.52 6.59
N LEU A 117 -12.87 -6.45 5.81
CA LEU A 117 -11.50 -6.57 6.32
C LEU A 117 -11.22 -5.55 7.43
N MET A 118 -11.58 -4.29 7.22
CA MET A 118 -11.32 -3.24 8.21
C MET A 118 -12.12 -3.45 9.50
N TYR A 119 -13.39 -3.84 9.41
CA TYR A 119 -14.19 -4.17 10.59
C TYR A 119 -13.56 -5.32 11.38
N MET A 120 -13.18 -6.40 10.70
CA MET A 120 -12.49 -7.53 11.31
C MET A 120 -11.20 -7.10 12.03
N LEU A 121 -10.36 -6.29 11.39
CA LEU A 121 -9.09 -5.86 11.99
C LEU A 121 -9.30 -4.89 13.16
N MET A 122 -10.27 -3.98 13.08
CA MET A 122 -10.62 -3.09 14.19
C MET A 122 -11.08 -3.88 15.42
N ASP A 123 -11.96 -4.86 15.21
CA ASP A 123 -12.44 -5.73 16.27
C ASP A 123 -11.33 -6.63 16.82
N ALA A 124 -10.47 -7.19 15.97
CA ALA A 124 -9.30 -7.94 16.40
C ALA A 124 -8.38 -7.12 17.32
N ASN A 125 -8.19 -5.83 17.03
CA ASN A 125 -7.44 -4.94 17.92
C ASN A 125 -8.18 -4.66 19.24
N LYS A 126 -9.52 -4.56 19.20
CA LYS A 126 -10.35 -4.36 20.40
C LYS A 126 -10.28 -5.57 21.35
N VAL A 127 -10.30 -6.79 20.81
CA VAL A 127 -10.23 -8.04 21.60
C VAL A 127 -8.81 -8.62 21.68
N ARG A 128 -7.77 -7.82 21.37
CA ARG A 128 -6.37 -8.27 21.29
C ARG A 128 -5.91 -9.01 22.55
N ASP A 129 -6.27 -8.52 23.74
CA ASP A 129 -5.84 -9.13 25.01
C ASP A 129 -6.47 -10.52 25.26
N ARG A 130 -7.49 -10.87 24.47
CA ARG A 130 -8.19 -12.16 24.49
C ARG A 130 -7.80 -13.06 23.32
N LEU A 131 -7.23 -12.49 22.26
CA LEU A 131 -6.65 -13.24 21.15
C LEU A 131 -5.26 -13.74 21.55
N GLN A 132 -4.92 -14.96 21.13
CA GLN A 132 -3.60 -15.54 21.41
C GLN A 132 -2.51 -15.01 20.46
N PHE A 133 -2.90 -14.27 19.42
CA PHE A 133 -2.02 -13.78 18.37
C PHE A 133 -2.52 -12.44 17.80
N GLU A 134 -1.60 -11.67 17.22
CA GLU A 134 -1.91 -10.38 16.60
C GLU A 134 -2.18 -10.53 15.10
N LEU A 135 -3.25 -9.94 14.60
CA LEU A 135 -3.59 -9.94 13.16
C LEU A 135 -3.05 -8.74 12.38
N ILE A 136 -2.56 -7.72 13.10
CA ILE A 136 -2.15 -6.45 12.51
C ILE A 136 -0.65 -6.30 12.61
N LYS A 137 -0.01 -6.11 11.46
CA LYS A 137 1.39 -5.63 11.37
C LYS A 137 1.47 -4.30 10.61
N PRO A 138 2.57 -3.53 10.75
CA PRO A 138 2.79 -2.33 9.94
C PRO A 138 2.81 -2.62 8.45
N ILE A 139 2.39 -1.64 7.63
CA ILE A 139 2.45 -1.72 6.16
C ILE A 139 3.92 -1.78 5.72
N LYS A 140 4.20 -2.67 4.77
CA LYS A 140 5.52 -2.75 4.15
C LYS A 140 5.74 -1.55 3.21
N THR A 141 6.60 -0.63 3.63
CA THR A 141 7.05 0.54 2.87
C THR A 141 8.45 0.34 2.30
N VAL A 142 8.82 1.13 1.28
CA VAL A 142 10.15 1.09 0.65
C VAL A 142 11.26 1.17 1.70
N ARG A 143 11.14 2.08 2.67
CA ARG A 143 12.12 2.20 3.76
C ARG A 143 12.16 0.97 4.66
N SER A 144 11.01 0.38 4.98
CA SER A 144 10.95 -0.79 5.86
C SER A 144 11.52 -2.05 5.20
N GLU A 145 11.33 -2.21 3.90
CA GLU A 145 11.78 -3.39 3.16
C GLU A 145 13.24 -3.30 2.75
N TYR A 146 13.64 -2.15 2.19
CA TYR A 146 14.97 -1.96 1.61
C TYR A 146 15.92 -1.18 2.54
N GLY A 147 15.47 -0.80 3.74
CA GLY A 147 16.27 0.01 4.67
C GLY A 147 17.56 -0.67 5.15
N ALA A 148 17.62 -2.00 5.14
CA ALA A 148 18.82 -2.78 5.47
C ALA A 148 19.96 -2.56 4.46
N LEU A 149 19.66 -2.06 3.25
CA LEU A 149 20.66 -1.70 2.26
C LEU A 149 21.52 -0.50 2.71
N GLY A 150 21.03 0.34 3.64
CA GLY A 150 21.79 1.45 4.19
C GLY A 150 22.14 2.53 3.15
N GLN A 151 23.42 2.88 3.06
CA GLN A 151 23.91 3.96 2.19
C GLN A 151 23.53 3.79 0.70
N PRO A 152 23.66 2.60 0.07
CA PRO A 152 23.15 2.35 -1.28
C PRO A 152 21.71 2.81 -1.54
N LEU A 153 20.79 2.64 -0.59
CA LEU A 153 19.42 3.12 -0.74
C LEU A 153 19.36 4.65 -0.67
N GLU A 154 20.07 5.27 0.28
CA GLU A 154 20.09 6.74 0.40
C GLU A 154 20.69 7.40 -0.84
N ASP A 155 21.78 6.84 -1.38
CA ASP A 155 22.43 7.29 -2.62
C ASP A 155 21.45 7.25 -3.80
N LEU A 156 20.64 6.19 -3.91
CA LEU A 156 19.60 6.06 -4.93
C LEU A 156 18.47 7.09 -4.73
N LEU A 157 17.97 7.25 -3.51
CA LEU A 157 16.88 8.17 -3.18
C LEU A 157 17.26 9.65 -3.33
N LEU A 158 18.55 9.96 -3.30
CA LEU A 158 19.09 11.29 -3.55
C LEU A 158 19.54 11.50 -5.02
N ASP A 159 19.41 10.48 -5.88
CA ASP A 159 19.82 10.59 -7.27
C ASP A 159 18.94 11.60 -8.04
N SER A 160 19.59 12.56 -8.71
CA SER A 160 18.90 13.60 -9.50
C SER A 160 18.11 13.06 -10.70
N ARG A 161 18.40 11.84 -11.16
CA ARG A 161 17.66 11.17 -12.24
C ARG A 161 16.46 10.37 -11.73
N LEU A 162 16.35 10.12 -10.43
CA LEU A 162 15.25 9.36 -9.86
C LEU A 162 13.87 9.93 -10.25
N PRO A 163 13.58 11.24 -10.16
CA PRO A 163 12.29 11.79 -10.56
C PRO A 163 11.92 11.46 -12.02
N LEU A 164 12.89 11.40 -12.94
CA LEU A 164 12.66 11.05 -14.34
C LEU A 164 12.42 9.54 -14.52
N ALA A 165 13.08 8.72 -13.71
CA ALA A 165 12.99 7.26 -13.78
C ALA A 165 11.66 6.70 -13.23
N VAL A 166 10.99 7.45 -12.34
CA VAL A 166 9.73 7.06 -11.70
C VAL A 166 8.52 7.84 -12.22
N HIS A 167 8.72 8.81 -13.11
CA HIS A 167 7.61 9.60 -13.67
C HIS A 167 6.65 8.69 -14.47
N PRO A 168 5.32 8.80 -14.28
CA PRO A 168 4.35 8.10 -15.11
C PRO A 168 4.50 8.49 -16.59
N ALA A 169 4.58 7.52 -17.49
CA ALA A 169 4.74 7.79 -18.92
C ALA A 169 3.41 7.66 -19.64
N HIS A 170 2.91 8.76 -20.21
CA HIS A 170 1.62 8.81 -20.92
C HIS A 170 1.76 8.69 -22.44
N ASN A 171 2.97 8.95 -22.95
CA ASN A 171 3.30 8.85 -24.37
C ASN A 171 4.64 8.12 -24.57
N LYS A 172 4.96 7.83 -25.84
CA LYS A 172 6.16 7.10 -26.21
C LYS A 172 7.45 7.85 -25.86
N GLU A 173 7.46 9.17 -26.02
CA GLU A 173 8.63 10.01 -25.75
C GLU A 173 8.98 10.03 -24.26
N GLU A 174 7.99 10.17 -23.39
CA GLU A 174 8.14 10.08 -21.93
C GLU A 174 8.62 8.68 -21.51
N ALA A 175 8.09 7.62 -22.14
CA ALA A 175 8.53 6.26 -21.87
C ALA A 175 10.01 6.05 -22.26
N GLU A 176 10.47 6.63 -23.37
CA GLU A 176 11.88 6.60 -23.80
C GLU A 176 12.78 7.37 -22.82
N VAL A 177 12.37 8.57 -22.38
CA VAL A 177 13.11 9.36 -21.36
C VAL A 177 13.22 8.60 -20.04
N ARG A 178 12.13 7.98 -19.59
CA ARG A 178 12.11 7.17 -18.37
C ARG A 178 13.04 5.97 -18.47
N THR A 179 12.99 5.27 -19.61
CA THR A 179 13.85 4.10 -19.84
C THR A 179 15.33 4.50 -19.80
N ALA A 180 15.69 5.59 -20.49
CA ALA A 180 17.05 6.12 -20.46
C ALA A 180 17.48 6.52 -19.03
N ALA A 181 16.58 7.13 -18.24
CA ALA A 181 16.87 7.47 -16.85
C ALA A 181 17.05 6.22 -15.95
N ARG A 182 16.27 5.15 -16.17
CA ARG A 182 16.42 3.88 -15.46
C ARG A 182 17.75 3.18 -15.82
N ASP A 183 18.13 3.17 -17.10
CA ASP A 183 19.42 2.62 -17.55
C ASP A 183 20.60 3.38 -16.93
N ASP A 184 20.49 4.70 -16.88
CA ASP A 184 21.46 5.58 -16.22
C ASP A 184 21.59 5.29 -14.72
N ILE A 185 20.47 5.04 -14.02
CA ILE A 185 20.46 4.67 -12.60
C ILE A 185 21.07 3.29 -12.39
N ALA A 186 20.70 2.32 -13.22
CA ALA A 186 21.26 0.97 -13.18
C ALA A 186 22.78 0.98 -13.40
N ALA A 187 23.29 1.82 -14.30
CA ALA A 187 24.73 1.97 -14.51
C ALA A 187 25.48 2.57 -13.30
N ARG A 188 24.83 3.44 -12.51
CA ARG A 188 25.47 4.09 -11.34
C ARG A 188 25.36 3.27 -10.05
N HIS A 189 24.21 2.62 -9.85
CA HIS A 189 23.86 1.98 -8.57
C HIS A 189 23.77 0.46 -8.67
N GLY A 190 23.78 -0.11 -9.87
CA GLY A 190 23.65 -1.55 -10.10
C GLY A 190 24.77 -2.41 -9.52
N ASP A 191 25.97 -1.85 -9.30
CA ASP A 191 27.06 -2.57 -8.63
C ASP A 191 26.82 -2.70 -7.11
N LYS A 192 26.05 -1.77 -6.53
CA LYS A 192 25.79 -1.69 -5.09
C LYS A 192 24.46 -2.35 -4.68
N LEU A 193 23.54 -2.49 -5.63
CA LEU A 193 22.18 -2.96 -5.41
C LEU A 193 21.93 -4.21 -6.24
N LYS A 194 21.24 -5.20 -5.67
CA LYS A 194 20.77 -6.33 -6.49
C LYS A 194 19.78 -5.81 -7.53
N PRO A 195 19.79 -6.36 -8.76
CA PRO A 195 18.86 -5.93 -9.81
C PRO A 195 17.39 -6.00 -9.38
N ASP A 196 17.02 -7.05 -8.65
CA ASP A 196 15.65 -7.24 -8.17
C ASP A 196 15.24 -6.17 -7.14
N ASP A 197 16.15 -5.80 -6.22
CA ASP A 197 15.90 -4.77 -5.21
C ASP A 197 15.77 -3.39 -5.88
N LEU A 198 16.66 -3.08 -6.83
CA LEU A 198 16.62 -1.81 -7.58
C LEU A 198 15.31 -1.68 -8.35
N ASN A 199 14.92 -2.71 -9.11
CA ASN A 199 13.67 -2.72 -9.85
C ASN A 199 12.46 -2.65 -8.91
N GLY A 200 12.50 -3.37 -7.79
CA GLY A 200 11.45 -3.34 -6.78
C GLY A 200 11.24 -1.94 -6.18
N ILE A 201 12.32 -1.19 -5.92
CA ILE A 201 12.26 0.20 -5.45
C ILE A 201 11.68 1.12 -6.53
N LEU A 202 12.25 1.07 -7.74
CA LEU A 202 11.84 1.94 -8.85
C LEU A 202 10.37 1.73 -9.23
N ASP A 203 9.93 0.48 -9.34
CA ASP A 203 8.54 0.17 -9.66
C ASP A 203 7.58 0.58 -8.54
N SER A 204 7.97 0.47 -7.27
CA SER A 204 7.14 0.92 -6.14
C SER A 204 6.98 2.45 -6.12
N LEU A 205 8.05 3.18 -6.45
CA LEU A 205 8.01 4.63 -6.55
C LEU A 205 7.22 5.10 -7.77
N GLU A 206 7.33 4.39 -8.90
CA GLU A 206 6.53 4.68 -10.10
C GLU A 206 5.03 4.52 -9.83
N GLU A 207 4.61 3.39 -9.25
CA GLU A 207 3.19 3.18 -8.90
C GLU A 207 2.69 4.26 -7.92
N PHE A 208 3.55 4.74 -7.02
CA PHE A 208 3.20 5.83 -6.12
C PHE A 208 3.05 7.19 -6.84
N GLU A 209 3.93 7.50 -7.79
CA GLU A 209 3.80 8.73 -8.58
C GLU A 209 2.56 8.71 -9.47
N GLU A 210 2.24 7.56 -10.07
CA GLU A 210 1.00 7.36 -10.84
C GLU A 210 -0.23 7.57 -9.95
N PHE A 211 -0.21 6.99 -8.74
CA PHE A 211 -1.26 7.22 -7.75
C PHE A 211 -1.38 8.70 -7.36
N ARG A 212 -0.25 9.39 -7.14
CA ARG A 212 -0.23 10.82 -6.76
C ARG A 212 -0.79 11.68 -7.89
N GLU A 213 -0.43 11.39 -9.13
CA GLU A 213 -0.99 12.04 -10.31
C GLU A 213 -2.51 11.86 -10.38
N HIS A 214 -3.00 10.63 -10.24
CA HIS A 214 -4.43 10.35 -10.38
C HIS A 214 -5.28 10.89 -9.21
N CYS A 215 -4.81 10.76 -7.98
CA CYS A 215 -5.61 11.05 -6.79
C CYS A 215 -5.35 12.43 -6.17
N SER A 216 -4.13 12.96 -6.25
CA SER A 216 -3.75 14.20 -5.55
C SER A 216 -3.80 15.43 -6.45
N GLN A 217 -3.43 15.31 -7.73
CA GLN A 217 -3.44 16.46 -8.64
C GLN A 217 -4.84 17.09 -8.80
N PRO A 218 -5.95 16.33 -8.94
CA PRO A 218 -7.27 16.94 -9.04
C PRO A 218 -7.64 17.76 -7.80
N ALA A 219 -7.32 17.26 -6.60
CA ALA A 219 -7.57 17.97 -5.36
C ALA A 219 -6.70 19.23 -5.22
N THR A 220 -5.43 19.15 -5.65
CA THR A 220 -4.50 20.29 -5.66
C THR A 220 -4.98 21.37 -6.61
N ARG A 221 -5.37 21.00 -7.83
CA ARG A 221 -5.94 21.92 -8.82
C ARG A 221 -7.25 22.54 -8.35
N MET A 222 -8.11 21.76 -7.68
CA MET A 222 -9.33 22.30 -7.06
C MET A 222 -8.99 23.33 -5.99
N LYS A 223 -8.00 23.07 -5.14
CA LYS A 223 -7.53 24.02 -4.13
C LYS A 223 -7.04 25.32 -4.77
N GLU A 224 -6.27 25.25 -5.86
CA GLU A 224 -5.81 26.43 -6.61
C GLU A 224 -6.98 27.24 -7.18
N TYR A 225 -7.97 26.57 -7.76
CA TYR A 225 -9.19 27.24 -8.24
C TYR A 225 -9.98 27.88 -7.11
N LEU A 226 -10.10 27.22 -5.97
CA LEU A 226 -10.76 27.80 -4.79
C LEU A 226 -10.02 29.07 -4.33
N GLN A 227 -8.70 29.03 -4.25
CA GLN A 227 -7.89 30.18 -3.85
C GLN A 227 -7.92 31.33 -4.85
N HIS A 228 -8.04 31.04 -6.15
CA HIS A 228 -8.04 32.06 -7.20
C HIS A 228 -9.42 32.72 -7.40
N TYR A 229 -10.50 31.91 -7.41
CA TYR A 229 -11.84 32.39 -7.74
C TYR A 229 -12.70 32.74 -6.53
N PHE A 230 -12.33 32.29 -5.33
CA PHE A 230 -13.07 32.58 -4.10
C PHE A 230 -12.18 33.33 -3.13
N SER A 231 -12.63 34.52 -2.72
CA SER A 231 -12.07 35.22 -1.56
C SER A 231 -12.83 34.80 -0.30
N PRO A 232 -12.16 34.68 0.85
CA PRO A 232 -12.85 34.52 2.12
C PRO A 232 -13.85 35.68 2.29
N ILE A 233 -15.04 35.39 2.82
CA ILE A 233 -15.97 36.45 3.20
C ILE A 233 -15.34 37.14 4.41
N ASP A 234 -14.92 38.38 4.27
CA ASP A 234 -14.46 39.19 5.39
C ASP A 234 -15.64 39.41 6.36
N GLU A 235 -15.58 38.83 7.55
CA GLU A 235 -16.58 39.00 8.62
C GLU A 235 -16.59 40.43 9.22
N THR A 236 -15.89 41.40 8.63
CA THR A 236 -15.76 42.77 9.17
C THR A 236 -16.73 43.80 8.58
N CYS A 237 -17.79 43.37 7.88
CA CYS A 237 -18.93 44.25 7.58
C CYS A 237 -20.02 44.07 8.64
N GLY A 238 -19.78 44.62 9.83
CA GLY A 238 -20.76 44.82 10.90
C GLY A 238 -20.69 46.26 11.40
#